data_AF-A0A4R2I267-F1
#
_entry.id   AF-A0A4R2I267-F1
#
_cell.length_a   1.000
_cell.length_b   1.000
_cell.length_c   1.000
_cell.angle_alpha   90.00
_cell.angle_beta   90.00
_cell.angle_gamma   90.00
#
_symmetry.space_group_name_H-M   'P 1'
#
loop_
_entity.id
_entity.type
_entity.pdbx_description
1 polymer ?
#
loop_
_entity_poly.entity_id
_entity_poly.type
_entity_poly.pdbx_seq_one_letter_code
_entity_poly.pdbx_strand_id
1 'polypeptide(L)'
;MNRSMLYPTRLRARVRQASEALLIALALAGTTAFAEPQLPDFIYQGRLQQNGAPANGTFDLSFALYDAENGGNQVGPAIDEADYPVDDGLFSISLAFPGAFSGTQLYLQVSVDGVPMLPRQPIATTPVAQFTLSGTTAPAGGDLTGTYPNPSIAAGAVGSAELAGGAVTNAKMADNAVTAFKIATDAVGSSEIASGAVGSSELANGAVGTAQLANDSVTRGRIAGGYANGAITLTVSAHDCNDYNASVPGVQAGDIPFFAIQAGATMPQGMISSR
;
A
#
# COMPACT_ATOMS: atom_id res chain seq x y z
N MET A 1 79.78 -5.80 39.82
CA MET A 1 78.70 -4.88 39.41
C MET A 1 77.45 -5.70 39.17
N ASN A 2 76.48 -5.70 40.08
CA ASN A 2 75.21 -6.40 39.88
C ASN A 2 74.07 -5.46 40.31
N ARG A 3 73.36 -4.88 39.33
CA ARG A 3 72.18 -4.04 39.58
C ARG A 3 70.94 -4.90 39.37
N SER A 4 70.30 -5.30 40.47
CA SER A 4 69.00 -5.96 40.44
C SER A 4 67.92 -4.93 40.06
N MET A 5 67.36 -5.06 38.85
CA MET A 5 66.21 -4.29 38.37
C MET A 5 64.93 -4.82 39.02
N LEU A 6 64.36 -4.09 39.98
CA LEU A 6 62.97 -4.25 40.40
C LEU A 6 62.07 -3.51 39.41
N TYR A 7 61.32 -4.25 38.58
CA TYR A 7 60.21 -3.69 37.80
C TYR A 7 59.00 -3.46 38.73
N PRO A 8 58.37 -2.26 38.73
CA PRO A 8 57.28 -1.95 39.65
C PRO A 8 56.00 -2.74 39.31
N THR A 9 55.47 -3.41 40.33
CA THR A 9 54.36 -4.37 40.33
C THR A 9 53.03 -3.83 39.78
N ARG A 10 52.88 -2.52 39.61
CA ARG A 10 51.63 -1.89 39.12
C ARG A 10 51.45 -1.98 37.60
N LEU A 11 52.52 -2.17 36.83
CA LEU A 11 52.43 -2.32 35.37
C LEU A 11 51.92 -3.72 34.98
N ARG A 12 52.30 -4.76 35.73
CA ARG A 12 51.86 -6.15 35.51
C ARG A 12 50.36 -6.36 35.74
N ALA A 13 49.77 -5.62 36.69
CA ALA A 13 48.34 -5.72 36.98
C ALA A 13 47.46 -5.11 35.88
N ARG A 14 47.84 -3.94 35.33
CA ARG A 14 47.07 -3.28 34.25
C ARG A 14 47.16 -4.02 32.91
N VAL A 15 48.30 -4.64 32.62
CA VAL A 15 48.45 -5.44 31.39
C VAL A 15 47.62 -6.73 31.48
N ARG A 16 47.60 -7.44 32.61
CA ARG A 16 46.74 -8.62 32.80
C ARG A 16 45.25 -8.30 32.68
N GLN A 17 44.81 -7.20 33.28
CA GLN A 17 43.41 -6.79 33.27
C GLN A 17 42.94 -6.34 31.87
N ALA A 18 43.84 -5.72 31.09
CA ALA A 18 43.57 -5.37 29.69
C ALA A 18 43.58 -6.61 28.77
N SER A 19 44.42 -7.61 29.03
CA SER A 19 44.47 -8.87 28.26
C SER A 19 43.24 -9.76 28.51
N GLU A 20 42.77 -9.87 29.75
CA GLU A 20 41.56 -10.63 30.10
C GLU A 20 40.29 -9.95 29.58
N ALA A 21 40.21 -8.61 29.60
CA ALA A 21 39.10 -7.87 29.01
C ALA A 21 39.05 -7.98 27.48
N LEU A 22 40.21 -8.08 26.80
CA LEU A 22 40.28 -8.28 25.36
C LEU A 22 39.92 -9.72 24.93
N LEU A 23 40.27 -10.72 25.75
CA LEU A 23 39.87 -12.12 25.53
C LEU A 23 38.37 -12.35 25.78
N ILE A 24 37.76 -11.65 26.73
CA ILE A 24 36.31 -11.71 26.99
C ILE A 24 35.51 -10.91 25.96
N ALA A 25 36.04 -9.79 25.45
CA ALA A 25 35.39 -9.01 24.40
C ALA A 25 35.39 -9.74 23.02
N LEU A 26 36.39 -10.59 22.76
CA LEU A 26 36.42 -11.40 21.52
C LEU A 26 35.52 -12.65 21.61
N ALA A 27 35.20 -13.13 22.81
CA ALA A 27 34.28 -14.24 23.04
C ALA A 27 32.79 -13.85 23.03
N LEU A 28 32.49 -12.54 22.98
CA LEU A 28 31.13 -11.99 22.92
C LEU A 28 30.78 -11.35 21.57
N ALA A 29 31.54 -11.65 20.51
CA ALA A 29 30.98 -11.62 19.16
C ALA A 29 30.17 -12.90 19.00
N GLY A 30 28.94 -12.88 19.54
CA GLY A 30 28.00 -13.98 19.38
C GLY A 30 27.95 -14.37 17.91
N THR A 31 28.31 -15.62 17.62
CA THR A 31 27.93 -16.21 16.35
C THR A 31 26.41 -16.11 16.29
N THR A 32 25.91 -15.24 15.42
CA THR A 32 24.53 -15.35 14.97
C THR A 32 24.48 -16.69 14.24
N ALA A 33 24.10 -17.74 14.96
CA ALA A 33 23.65 -18.98 14.37
C ALA A 33 22.36 -18.63 13.63
N PHE A 34 22.51 -18.20 12.39
CA PHE A 34 21.42 -18.34 11.44
C PHE A 34 21.19 -19.85 11.34
N ALA A 35 19.97 -20.28 11.65
CA ALA A 35 19.54 -21.60 11.24
C ALA A 35 19.67 -21.63 9.72
N GLU A 36 20.68 -22.33 9.21
CA GLU A 36 20.76 -22.60 7.78
C GLU A 36 19.52 -23.43 7.44
N PRO A 37 18.76 -23.06 6.39
CA PRO A 37 17.67 -23.91 5.92
C PRO A 37 18.22 -25.32 5.71
N GLN A 38 17.47 -26.37 6.05
CA GLN A 38 17.89 -27.74 5.78
C GLN A 38 18.15 -27.84 4.26
N LEU A 39 19.44 -27.86 3.93
CA LEU A 39 19.93 -27.84 2.56
C LEU A 39 19.52 -29.15 1.89
N PRO A 40 19.54 -29.23 0.55
CA PRO A 40 19.31 -30.51 -0.10
C PRO A 40 20.48 -31.44 0.22
N ASP A 41 20.42 -32.07 1.38
CA ASP A 41 21.16 -33.27 1.67
C ASP A 41 20.64 -34.33 0.70
N PHE A 42 21.53 -34.92 -0.06
CA PHE A 42 21.18 -36.06 -0.90
C PHE A 42 22.03 -37.25 -0.52
N ILE A 43 21.42 -38.43 -0.60
CA ILE A 43 22.14 -39.67 -0.36
C ILE A 43 22.88 -40.04 -1.64
N TYR A 44 24.20 -40.16 -1.54
CA TYR A 44 25.05 -40.71 -2.58
C TYR A 44 25.33 -42.18 -2.29
N GLN A 45 24.92 -43.05 -3.21
CA GLN A 45 25.18 -44.49 -3.15
C GLN A 45 26.09 -44.89 -4.30
N GLY A 46 27.24 -45.47 -3.96
CA GLY A 46 28.24 -45.93 -4.93
C GLY A 46 28.65 -47.38 -4.68
N ARG A 47 29.20 -48.02 -5.72
CA ARG A 47 29.84 -49.32 -5.61
C ARG A 47 31.32 -49.22 -5.98
N LEU A 48 32.20 -49.45 -5.01
CA LEU A 48 33.63 -49.55 -5.23
C LEU A 48 34.01 -50.97 -5.67
N GLN A 49 34.85 -51.06 -6.69
CA GLN A 49 35.41 -52.32 -7.16
C GLN A 49 36.93 -52.23 -7.16
N GLN A 50 37.60 -53.27 -6.68
CA GLN A 50 39.04 -53.41 -6.73
C GLN A 50 39.38 -54.66 -7.54
N ASN A 51 40.13 -54.49 -8.63
CA ASN A 51 40.53 -55.56 -9.53
C ASN A 51 39.34 -56.41 -10.08
N GLY A 52 38.19 -55.77 -10.31
CA GLY A 52 36.99 -56.42 -10.85
C GLY A 52 36.12 -57.16 -9.81
N ALA A 53 36.52 -57.20 -8.54
CA ALA A 53 35.71 -57.70 -7.43
C ALA A 53 35.19 -56.53 -6.57
N PRO A 54 34.08 -56.69 -5.82
CA PRO A 54 33.64 -55.68 -4.85
C PRO A 54 34.73 -55.42 -3.80
N ALA A 55 35.01 -54.14 -3.54
CA ALA A 55 36.01 -53.75 -2.55
C ALA A 55 35.47 -53.95 -1.13
N ASN A 56 36.31 -54.39 -0.20
CA ASN A 56 35.93 -54.58 1.20
C ASN A 56 37.03 -54.00 2.10
N GLY A 57 36.64 -53.30 3.17
CA GLY A 57 37.58 -52.64 4.08
C GLY A 57 37.27 -51.16 4.28
N THR A 58 38.22 -50.42 4.82
CA THR A 58 38.11 -48.97 5.00
C THR A 58 38.83 -48.23 3.87
N PHE A 59 38.23 -47.14 3.40
CA PHE A 59 38.77 -46.30 2.32
C PHE A 59 38.60 -44.83 2.68
N ASP A 60 39.55 -43.98 2.29
CA ASP A 60 39.39 -42.55 2.41
C ASP A 60 38.54 -42.05 1.24
N LEU A 61 37.31 -41.62 1.53
CA LEU A 61 36.38 -41.12 0.51
C LEU A 61 36.29 -39.60 0.59
N SER A 62 36.41 -38.93 -0.56
CA SER A 62 36.26 -37.47 -0.65
C SER A 62 35.30 -37.08 -1.77
N PHE A 63 34.44 -36.10 -1.48
CA PHE A 63 33.38 -35.64 -2.37
C PHE A 63 33.48 -34.13 -2.56
N ALA A 64 33.62 -33.68 -3.81
CA ALA A 64 33.69 -32.26 -4.13
C ALA A 64 32.83 -31.93 -5.35
N LEU A 65 32.16 -30.79 -5.33
CA LEU A 65 31.40 -30.28 -6.47
C LEU A 65 32.29 -29.42 -7.37
N TYR A 66 32.07 -29.51 -8.68
CA TYR A 66 32.75 -28.72 -9.70
C TYR A 66 31.76 -28.14 -10.72
N ASP A 67 32.13 -27.03 -11.33
CA ASP A 67 31.37 -26.33 -12.38
C ASP A 67 31.50 -26.96 -13.79
N ALA A 68 32.32 -28.01 -13.95
CA ALA A 68 32.55 -28.71 -15.21
C ALA A 68 32.82 -30.21 -15.02
N GLU A 69 32.51 -31.00 -16.05
CA GLU A 69 32.70 -32.47 -16.08
C GLU A 69 34.17 -32.90 -15.97
N ASN A 70 35.06 -32.11 -16.58
CA ASN A 70 36.51 -32.27 -16.51
C ASN A 70 37.17 -30.90 -16.26
N GLY A 71 38.19 -30.84 -15.40
CA GLY A 71 38.81 -29.56 -15.02
C GLY A 71 37.93 -28.71 -14.10
N GLY A 72 37.60 -27.48 -14.50
CA GLY A 72 36.68 -26.59 -13.76
C GLY A 72 37.19 -26.07 -12.41
N ASN A 73 36.38 -25.22 -11.78
CA ASN A 73 36.58 -24.75 -10.41
C ASN A 73 35.74 -25.57 -9.44
N GLN A 74 36.29 -25.81 -8.25
CA GLN A 74 35.55 -26.42 -7.16
C GLN A 74 34.50 -25.43 -6.62
N VAL A 75 33.28 -25.92 -6.37
CA VAL A 75 32.15 -25.15 -5.86
C VAL A 75 31.85 -25.63 -4.43
N GLY A 76 32.25 -24.83 -3.45
CA GLY A 76 32.09 -25.17 -2.03
C GLY A 76 33.18 -26.10 -1.49
N PRO A 77 33.14 -26.42 -0.18
CA PRO A 77 34.12 -27.30 0.45
C PRO A 77 33.96 -28.76 -0.01
N ALA A 78 35.05 -29.54 0.09
CA ALA A 78 34.98 -30.98 -0.04
C ALA A 78 34.42 -31.60 1.25
N ILE A 79 33.76 -32.73 1.12
CA ILE A 79 33.33 -33.58 2.23
C ILE A 79 34.27 -34.77 2.26
N ASP A 80 35.04 -34.89 3.33
CA ASP A 80 36.05 -35.94 3.50
C ASP A 80 35.59 -36.91 4.60
N GLU A 81 35.50 -38.19 4.24
CA GLU A 81 35.15 -39.32 5.11
C GLU A 81 36.34 -40.27 5.18
N ALA A 82 37.19 -40.04 6.18
CA ALA A 82 38.38 -40.86 6.40
C ALA A 82 38.01 -42.24 6.96
N ASP A 83 38.75 -43.27 6.55
CA ASP A 83 38.56 -44.66 6.98
C ASP A 83 37.10 -45.16 6.84
N TYR A 84 36.39 -44.73 5.80
CA TYR A 84 34.97 -45.07 5.62
C TYR A 84 34.79 -46.57 5.32
N PRO A 85 33.95 -47.31 6.06
CA PRO A 85 33.76 -48.74 5.84
C PRO A 85 32.96 -49.02 4.57
N VAL A 86 33.51 -49.89 3.73
CA VAL A 86 32.87 -50.42 2.52
C VAL A 86 32.72 -51.93 2.68
N ASP A 87 31.49 -52.41 2.54
CA ASP A 87 31.13 -53.83 2.63
C ASP A 87 30.44 -54.26 1.32
N ASP A 88 30.90 -55.36 0.75
CA ASP A 88 30.50 -55.84 -0.59
C ASP A 88 30.55 -54.75 -1.68
N GLY A 89 31.54 -53.86 -1.57
CA GLY A 89 31.74 -52.72 -2.46
C GLY A 89 30.74 -51.58 -2.26
N LEU A 90 29.69 -51.72 -1.45
CA LEU A 90 28.65 -50.70 -1.31
C LEU A 90 29.02 -49.65 -0.26
N PHE A 91 28.74 -48.39 -0.56
CA PHE A 91 28.73 -47.30 0.42
C PHE A 91 27.54 -46.37 0.17
N SER A 92 27.12 -45.67 1.23
CA SER A 92 25.98 -44.75 1.22
C SER A 92 26.26 -43.58 2.15
N ILE A 93 26.43 -42.38 1.61
CA ILE A 93 26.80 -41.19 2.38
C ILE A 93 25.75 -40.09 2.16
N SER A 94 25.41 -39.36 3.22
CA SER A 94 24.59 -38.15 3.12
C SER A 94 25.49 -36.97 2.78
N LEU A 95 25.36 -36.42 1.57
CA LEU A 95 26.18 -35.31 1.11
C LEU A 95 25.40 -33.99 1.23
N ALA A 96 25.96 -33.04 1.95
CA ALA A 96 25.41 -31.70 2.16
C ALA A 96 26.38 -30.65 1.64
N PHE A 97 25.98 -29.90 0.60
CA PHE A 97 26.78 -28.80 0.03
C PHE A 97 26.05 -27.46 0.20
N PRO A 98 26.17 -26.81 1.38
CA PRO A 98 25.55 -25.52 1.66
C PRO A 98 25.76 -24.47 0.55
N GLY A 99 24.66 -23.96 -0.01
CA GLY A 99 24.68 -22.87 -0.99
C GLY A 99 25.25 -23.19 -2.38
N ALA A 100 25.66 -24.43 -2.66
CA ALA A 100 26.28 -24.78 -3.94
C ALA A 100 25.29 -24.75 -5.12
N PHE A 101 24.03 -25.10 -4.88
CA PHE A 101 23.02 -25.26 -5.92
C PHE A 101 22.30 -23.96 -6.28
N SER A 102 22.92 -23.14 -7.15
CA SER A 102 22.44 -21.82 -7.57
C SER A 102 21.76 -21.78 -8.95
N GLY A 103 21.51 -22.94 -9.57
CA GLY A 103 20.91 -23.05 -10.91
C GLY A 103 21.91 -23.25 -12.06
N THR A 104 23.21 -23.31 -11.77
CA THR A 104 24.23 -23.79 -12.71
C THR A 104 24.36 -25.32 -12.62
N GLN A 105 24.64 -25.99 -13.74
CA GLN A 105 24.95 -27.43 -13.76
C GLN A 105 26.22 -27.69 -12.95
N LEU A 106 26.16 -28.64 -12.02
CA LEU A 106 27.31 -29.06 -11.22
C LEU A 106 27.64 -30.53 -11.45
N TYR A 107 28.87 -30.89 -11.15
CA TYR A 107 29.41 -32.23 -11.31
C TYR A 107 30.08 -32.68 -10.01
N LEU A 108 29.71 -33.85 -9.50
CA LEU A 108 30.30 -34.46 -8.32
C LEU A 108 31.56 -35.24 -8.71
N GLN A 109 32.69 -34.84 -8.13
CA GLN A 109 33.90 -35.64 -8.10
C GLN A 109 33.88 -36.52 -6.86
N VAL A 110 34.14 -37.81 -7.06
CA VAL A 110 34.41 -38.76 -6.00
C VAL A 110 35.89 -39.11 -6.06
N SER A 111 36.59 -39.07 -4.94
CA SER A 111 37.97 -39.53 -4.82
C SER A 111 38.05 -40.66 -3.80
N VAL A 112 38.87 -41.67 -4.11
CA VAL A 112 39.11 -42.84 -3.24
C VAL A 112 40.61 -42.92 -2.99
N ASP A 113 41.02 -42.92 -1.72
CA ASP A 113 42.42 -42.89 -1.29
C ASP A 113 43.22 -41.76 -1.98
N GLY A 114 42.57 -40.60 -2.15
CA GLY A 114 43.13 -39.42 -2.82
C GLY A 114 43.16 -39.48 -4.35
N VAL A 115 42.67 -40.56 -4.97
CA VAL A 115 42.61 -40.70 -6.44
C VAL A 115 41.23 -40.30 -6.96
N PRO A 116 41.12 -39.26 -7.82
CA PRO A 116 39.83 -38.83 -8.37
C PRO A 116 39.29 -39.83 -9.40
N MET A 117 38.03 -40.21 -9.25
CA MET A 117 37.29 -41.02 -10.21
C MET A 117 36.70 -40.12 -11.30
N LEU A 118 37.22 -40.24 -12.53
CA LEU A 118 36.77 -39.50 -13.71
C LEU A 118 36.06 -40.45 -14.70
N PRO A 119 35.09 -39.95 -15.50
CA PRO A 119 34.56 -38.57 -15.50
C PRO A 119 33.68 -38.29 -14.27
N ARG A 120 33.53 -37.00 -13.92
CA ARG A 120 32.68 -36.59 -12.78
C ARG A 120 31.21 -36.85 -13.09
N GLN A 121 30.43 -37.14 -12.06
CA GLN A 121 29.01 -37.44 -12.21
C GLN A 121 28.18 -36.15 -12.25
N PRO A 122 27.36 -35.88 -13.28
CA PRO A 122 26.49 -34.71 -13.30
C PRO A 122 25.45 -34.82 -12.18
N ILE A 123 25.29 -33.74 -11.41
CA ILE A 123 24.20 -33.62 -10.44
C ILE A 123 23.03 -32.95 -11.14
N ALA A 124 21.97 -33.71 -11.38
CA ALA A 124 20.72 -33.15 -11.86
C ALA A 124 20.11 -32.32 -10.72
N THR A 125 20.15 -31.00 -10.83
CA THR A 125 19.34 -30.15 -9.96
C THR A 125 17.89 -30.40 -10.36
N THR A 126 17.11 -31.09 -9.51
CA THR A 126 15.65 -30.98 -9.62
C THR A 126 15.31 -29.50 -9.56
N PRO A 127 14.35 -28.98 -10.34
CA PRO A 127 14.01 -27.57 -10.30
C PRO A 127 13.57 -27.22 -8.88
N VAL A 128 14.48 -26.70 -8.08
CA VAL A 128 14.12 -25.94 -6.90
C VAL A 128 13.23 -24.84 -7.42
N ALA A 129 12.02 -24.72 -6.87
CA ALA A 129 11.17 -23.58 -7.13
C ALA A 129 12.04 -22.35 -6.82
N GLN A 130 12.51 -21.66 -7.87
CA GLN A 130 13.51 -20.58 -7.81
C GLN A 130 13.01 -19.35 -7.02
N PHE A 131 11.84 -19.47 -6.39
CA PHE A 131 11.07 -18.41 -5.76
C PHE A 131 10.84 -18.60 -4.27
N THR A 132 11.32 -19.67 -3.62
CA THR A 132 11.13 -19.81 -2.16
C THR A 132 12.36 -20.36 -1.46
N LEU A 133 13.14 -19.49 -0.80
CA LEU A 133 13.35 -19.48 0.66
C LEU A 133 14.42 -18.43 1.01
N SER A 134 14.03 -17.47 1.87
CA SER A 134 14.85 -16.40 2.48
C SER A 134 15.25 -15.20 1.61
N GLY A 135 14.41 -14.15 1.65
CA GLY A 135 14.87 -12.76 1.66
C GLY A 135 15.49 -12.18 0.39
N THR A 136 15.43 -12.88 -0.75
CA THR A 136 15.94 -12.34 -2.01
C THR A 136 14.92 -11.38 -2.64
N THR A 137 15.40 -10.18 -2.95
CA THR A 137 14.65 -9.16 -3.70
C THR A 137 14.38 -9.65 -5.12
N ALA A 138 13.27 -10.35 -5.33
CA ALA A 138 12.80 -10.69 -6.67
C ALA A 138 11.81 -9.63 -7.19
N PRO A 139 11.80 -9.31 -8.50
CA PRO A 139 10.79 -8.44 -9.09
C PRO A 139 9.37 -8.98 -8.82
N ALA A 140 8.48 -8.09 -8.41
CA ALA A 140 7.05 -8.40 -8.35
C ALA A 140 6.45 -8.47 -9.76
N GLY A 141 5.39 -9.26 -9.94
CA GLY A 141 4.70 -9.45 -11.22
C GLY A 141 3.23 -9.10 -11.15
N GLY A 142 2.56 -9.09 -12.31
CA GLY A 142 1.13 -8.78 -12.42
C GLY A 142 0.80 -7.35 -12.00
N ASP A 143 -0.17 -7.20 -11.11
CA ASP A 143 -0.68 -5.92 -10.58
C ASP A 143 0.25 -5.26 -9.55
N LEU A 144 1.42 -5.85 -9.31
CA LEU A 144 2.40 -5.38 -8.34
C LEU A 144 3.66 -4.86 -9.05
N THR A 145 4.27 -3.84 -8.46
CA THR A 145 5.55 -3.23 -8.86
C THR A 145 6.55 -3.31 -7.71
N GLY A 146 7.84 -3.13 -8.02
CA GLY A 146 8.92 -3.20 -7.03
C GLY A 146 9.42 -4.62 -6.80
N THR A 147 9.91 -4.91 -5.59
CA THR A 147 10.51 -6.20 -5.23
C THR A 147 9.91 -6.76 -3.94
N TYR A 148 9.87 -8.08 -3.83
CA TYR A 148 9.50 -8.76 -2.59
C TYR A 148 10.52 -8.47 -1.47
N PRO A 149 10.09 -8.45 -0.19
CA PRO A 149 8.76 -8.85 0.31
C PRO A 149 7.70 -7.73 0.30
N ASN A 150 8.07 -6.49 -0.01
CA ASN A 150 7.18 -5.32 0.11
C ASN A 150 6.93 -4.67 -1.26
N PRO A 151 6.28 -5.35 -2.21
CA PRO A 151 5.90 -4.73 -3.46
C PRO A 151 4.79 -3.70 -3.24
N SER A 152 4.66 -2.79 -4.20
CA SER A 152 3.59 -1.80 -4.26
C SER A 152 2.56 -2.19 -5.31
N ILE A 153 1.30 -1.81 -5.12
CA ILE A 153 0.29 -1.95 -6.18
C ILE A 153 0.67 -1.03 -7.34
N ALA A 154 0.60 -1.55 -8.57
CA ALA A 154 0.92 -0.78 -9.77
C ALA A 154 -0.09 0.36 -9.98
N ALA A 155 0.37 1.45 -10.58
CA ALA A 155 -0.52 2.56 -10.92
C ALA A 155 -1.61 2.08 -11.90
N GLY A 156 -2.87 2.32 -11.53
CA GLY A 156 -4.03 1.90 -12.33
C GLY A 156 -4.41 0.42 -12.22
N ALA A 157 -3.71 -0.38 -11.40
CA ALA A 157 -4.07 -1.79 -11.21
C ALA A 157 -5.41 -1.99 -10.47
N VAL A 158 -5.84 -0.99 -9.69
CA VAL A 158 -7.15 -1.02 -9.00
C VAL A 158 -8.15 -0.24 -9.85
N GLY A 159 -8.99 -0.96 -10.59
CA GLY A 159 -10.11 -0.45 -11.34
C GLY A 159 -11.46 -0.78 -10.69
N SER A 160 -12.52 -0.80 -11.50
CA SER A 160 -13.87 -1.11 -11.03
C SER A 160 -14.11 -2.59 -10.75
N ALA A 161 -13.35 -3.49 -11.38
CA ALA A 161 -13.47 -4.94 -11.16
C ALA A 161 -12.85 -5.36 -9.82
N GLU A 162 -11.83 -4.64 -9.37
CA GLU A 162 -11.10 -4.87 -8.13
C GLU A 162 -11.81 -4.25 -6.92
N LEU A 163 -12.76 -3.32 -7.15
CA LEU A 163 -13.55 -2.65 -6.12
C LEU A 163 -14.99 -3.17 -6.11
N ALA A 164 -15.27 -4.12 -5.21
CA ALA A 164 -16.63 -4.60 -4.98
C ALA A 164 -17.59 -3.47 -4.53
N GLY A 165 -18.90 -3.64 -4.79
CA GLY A 165 -19.92 -2.70 -4.34
C GLY A 165 -19.88 -2.49 -2.82
N GLY A 166 -19.78 -1.23 -2.39
CA GLY A 166 -19.64 -0.86 -0.96
C GLY A 166 -18.23 -1.02 -0.38
N ALA A 167 -17.22 -1.39 -1.18
CA ALA A 167 -15.84 -1.52 -0.70
C ALA A 167 -15.26 -0.19 -0.19
N VAL A 168 -15.63 0.94 -0.83
CA VAL A 168 -15.26 2.29 -0.40
C VAL A 168 -16.43 2.90 0.38
N THR A 169 -16.30 2.95 1.70
CA THR A 169 -17.30 3.55 2.61
C THR A 169 -16.86 4.95 3.04
N ASN A 170 -17.77 5.75 3.61
CA ASN A 170 -17.43 7.08 4.13
C ASN A 170 -16.25 7.06 5.12
N ALA A 171 -16.17 6.03 5.98
CA ALA A 171 -15.07 5.89 6.94
C ALA A 171 -13.70 5.62 6.29
N LYS A 172 -13.66 5.16 5.03
CA LYS A 172 -12.43 4.95 4.26
C LYS A 172 -12.04 6.16 3.42
N MET A 173 -12.91 7.17 3.32
CA MET A 173 -12.62 8.41 2.62
C MET A 173 -12.10 9.45 3.63
N ALA A 174 -11.01 10.12 3.29
CA ALA A 174 -10.56 11.26 4.07
C ALA A 174 -11.52 12.45 3.91
N ASP A 175 -11.53 13.35 4.89
CA ASP A 175 -12.28 14.60 4.80
C ASP A 175 -11.85 15.39 3.57
N ASN A 176 -12.83 15.96 2.84
CA ASN A 176 -12.63 16.68 1.58
C ASN A 176 -12.02 15.84 0.44
N ALA A 177 -12.04 14.51 0.52
CA ALA A 177 -11.55 13.67 -0.57
C ALA A 177 -12.33 13.85 -1.88
N VAL A 178 -13.62 14.18 -1.82
CA VAL A 178 -14.45 14.52 -2.98
C VAL A 178 -14.49 16.05 -3.13
N THR A 179 -13.74 16.57 -4.12
CA THR A 179 -13.73 17.99 -4.45
C THR A 179 -14.78 18.29 -5.51
N ALA A 180 -15.12 19.58 -5.70
CA ALA A 180 -16.10 19.99 -6.71
C ALA A 180 -15.79 19.46 -8.13
N PHE A 181 -14.50 19.36 -8.51
CA PHE A 181 -14.08 18.83 -9.80
C PHE A 181 -14.35 17.32 -9.98
N LYS A 182 -14.51 16.56 -8.88
CA LYS A 182 -14.84 15.13 -8.92
C LYS A 182 -16.34 14.87 -9.01
N ILE A 183 -17.17 15.90 -8.81
CA ILE A 183 -18.62 15.82 -8.93
C ILE A 183 -18.98 16.20 -10.35
N ALA A 184 -19.55 15.26 -11.11
CA ALA A 184 -20.01 15.54 -12.46
C ALA A 184 -21.20 16.51 -12.45
N THR A 185 -21.41 17.22 -13.56
CA THR A 185 -22.59 18.07 -13.76
C THR A 185 -23.87 17.25 -13.50
N ASP A 186 -24.82 17.84 -12.78
CA ASP A 186 -26.11 17.23 -12.39
C ASP A 186 -26.01 15.94 -11.56
N ALA A 187 -24.83 15.61 -10.99
CA ALA A 187 -24.66 14.41 -10.17
C ALA A 187 -25.34 14.50 -8.79
N VAL A 188 -25.66 15.71 -8.32
CA VAL A 188 -26.36 15.94 -7.04
C VAL A 188 -27.80 16.31 -7.34
N GLY A 189 -28.73 15.38 -7.09
CA GLY A 189 -30.16 15.58 -7.24
C GLY A 189 -30.82 16.07 -5.96
N SER A 190 -32.15 16.21 -6.00
CA SER A 190 -32.93 16.69 -4.86
C SER A 190 -32.99 15.69 -3.69
N SER A 191 -32.84 14.40 -3.94
CA SER A 191 -32.79 13.37 -2.89
C SER A 191 -31.50 13.44 -2.05
N GLU A 192 -30.43 13.98 -2.61
CA GLU A 192 -29.13 14.11 -1.95
C GLU A 192 -29.06 15.40 -1.11
N ILE A 193 -29.97 16.36 -1.32
CA ILE A 193 -30.02 17.63 -0.59
C ILE A 193 -31.07 17.54 0.51
N ALA A 194 -30.61 17.46 1.76
CA ALA A 194 -31.49 17.46 2.92
C ALA A 194 -32.23 18.81 3.07
N SER A 195 -33.40 18.78 3.71
CA SER A 195 -34.16 20.00 4.02
C SER A 195 -33.32 20.97 4.86
N GLY A 196 -33.21 22.22 4.40
CA GLY A 196 -32.42 23.26 5.06
C GLY A 196 -30.91 23.15 4.86
N ALA A 197 -30.40 22.21 4.04
CA ALA A 197 -28.97 22.08 3.77
C ALA A 197 -28.37 23.27 3.00
N VAL A 198 -29.18 23.97 2.20
CA VAL A 198 -28.78 25.19 1.50
C VAL A 198 -29.18 26.40 2.35
N GLY A 199 -28.19 27.04 2.95
CA GLY A 199 -28.35 28.27 3.73
C GLY A 199 -28.08 29.53 2.91
N SER A 200 -28.05 30.68 3.59
CA SER A 200 -27.80 31.97 2.95
C SER A 200 -26.35 32.14 2.47
N SER A 201 -25.39 31.45 3.09
CA SER A 201 -23.98 31.49 2.65
C SER A 201 -23.78 30.78 1.30
N GLU A 202 -24.65 29.82 0.98
CA GLU A 202 -24.59 29.04 -0.25
C GLU A 202 -25.34 29.72 -1.41
N LEU A 203 -26.15 30.75 -1.12
CA LEU A 203 -26.90 31.52 -2.11
C LEU A 203 -26.26 32.89 -2.36
N ALA A 204 -25.63 33.05 -3.52
CA ALA A 204 -25.12 34.35 -3.94
C ALA A 204 -26.26 35.37 -4.16
N ASN A 205 -25.95 36.67 -4.08
CA ASN A 205 -26.92 37.72 -4.40
C ASN A 205 -27.43 37.55 -5.85
N GLY A 206 -28.75 37.50 -6.01
CA GLY A 206 -29.40 37.27 -7.30
C GLY A 206 -29.43 35.81 -7.78
N ALA A 207 -28.96 34.84 -6.98
CA ALA A 207 -28.97 33.43 -7.37
C ALA A 207 -30.39 32.86 -7.55
N VAL A 208 -31.38 33.41 -6.85
CA VAL A 208 -32.79 33.03 -6.97
C VAL A 208 -33.49 34.02 -7.90
N GLY A 209 -33.78 33.58 -9.13
CA GLY A 209 -34.53 34.33 -10.13
C GLY A 209 -36.01 33.95 -10.16
N THR A 210 -36.76 34.58 -11.09
CA THR A 210 -38.20 34.33 -11.25
C THR A 210 -38.51 32.89 -11.67
N ALA A 211 -37.61 32.22 -12.39
CA ALA A 211 -37.78 30.81 -12.76
C ALA A 211 -37.76 29.85 -11.56
N GLN A 212 -37.08 30.23 -10.47
CA GLN A 212 -37.00 29.46 -9.23
C GLN A 212 -38.18 29.74 -8.28
N LEU A 213 -38.99 30.78 -8.56
CA LEU A 213 -40.11 31.19 -7.74
C LEU A 213 -41.43 30.82 -8.44
N ALA A 214 -42.19 29.90 -7.86
CA ALA A 214 -43.54 29.64 -8.33
C ALA A 214 -44.44 30.87 -8.09
N ASN A 215 -45.50 31.01 -8.89
CA ASN A 215 -46.51 32.04 -8.69
C ASN A 215 -47.03 32.02 -7.24
N ASP A 216 -47.16 33.20 -6.64
CA ASP A 216 -47.64 33.41 -5.26
C ASP A 216 -46.82 32.72 -4.15
N SER A 217 -45.66 32.13 -4.45
CA SER A 217 -44.82 31.42 -3.47
C SER A 217 -44.21 32.34 -2.41
N VAL A 218 -43.97 33.61 -2.76
CA VAL A 218 -43.49 34.64 -1.85
C VAL A 218 -44.68 35.27 -1.14
N THR A 219 -45.02 34.72 0.04
CA THR A 219 -46.09 35.28 0.88
C THR A 219 -45.66 36.59 1.54
N ARG A 220 -46.62 37.44 1.90
CA ARG A 220 -46.38 38.75 2.55
C ARG A 220 -45.40 38.69 3.74
N GLY A 221 -45.50 37.64 4.58
CA GLY A 221 -44.62 37.46 5.73
C GLY A 221 -43.17 37.11 5.38
N ARG A 222 -42.83 36.91 4.11
CA ARG A 222 -41.49 36.56 3.61
C ARG A 222 -40.77 37.71 2.91
N ILE A 223 -41.43 38.84 2.72
CA ILE A 223 -40.80 40.05 2.15
C ILE A 223 -40.36 40.93 3.34
N ALA A 224 -39.15 41.46 3.31
CA ALA A 224 -38.66 42.38 4.35
C ALA A 224 -39.19 43.80 4.10
N GLY A 225 -39.73 44.46 5.13
CA GLY A 225 -40.31 45.80 5.04
C GLY A 225 -41.54 45.96 5.94
N GLY A 226 -41.84 47.19 6.36
CA GLY A 226 -43.04 47.47 7.15
C GLY A 226 -44.29 47.43 6.27
N TYR A 227 -45.11 46.39 6.40
CA TYR A 227 -46.45 46.38 5.81
C TYR A 227 -47.39 47.19 6.69
N ALA A 228 -47.78 48.38 6.23
CA ALA A 228 -48.94 49.04 6.80
C ALA A 228 -50.20 48.30 6.35
N ASN A 229 -50.81 47.52 7.25
CA ASN A 229 -52.18 47.04 7.10
C ASN A 229 -53.09 48.27 7.04
N GLY A 230 -53.55 48.63 5.85
CA GLY A 230 -54.54 49.68 5.68
C GLY A 230 -55.27 49.46 4.38
N ALA A 231 -56.55 49.11 4.46
CA ALA A 231 -57.45 49.43 3.37
C ALA A 231 -57.40 50.96 3.23
N ILE A 232 -56.88 51.47 2.11
CA ILE A 232 -57.10 52.86 1.75
C ILE A 232 -58.56 52.92 1.30
N THR A 233 -59.46 53.21 2.24
CA THR A 233 -60.87 53.38 1.94
C THR A 233 -61.09 54.77 1.38
N LEU A 234 -61.21 54.87 0.05
CA LEU A 234 -61.71 56.07 -0.61
C LEU A 234 -63.22 55.93 -0.81
N THR A 235 -64.00 56.77 -0.12
CA THR A 235 -65.43 56.91 -0.42
C THR A 235 -65.57 57.86 -1.59
N VAL A 236 -66.00 57.33 -2.74
CA VAL A 236 -66.37 58.13 -3.90
C VAL A 236 -67.90 58.22 -3.95
N SER A 237 -68.44 59.43 -3.99
CA SER A 237 -69.88 59.63 -4.22
C SER A 237 -70.18 59.41 -5.70
N ALA A 238 -71.37 58.89 -6.00
CA ALA A 238 -71.78 58.66 -7.38
C ALA A 238 -71.87 60.01 -8.14
N HIS A 239 -71.35 60.05 -9.37
CA HIS A 239 -71.35 61.19 -10.30
C HIS A 239 -70.35 62.33 -10.04
N ASP A 240 -69.34 62.13 -9.18
CA ASP A 240 -68.31 63.14 -8.96
C ASP A 240 -67.03 62.84 -9.78
N CYS A 241 -66.72 63.69 -10.75
CA CYS A 241 -65.44 63.68 -11.49
C CYS A 241 -64.33 64.39 -10.70
N ASN A 242 -64.07 63.94 -9.47
CA ASN A 242 -63.01 64.50 -8.63
C ASN A 242 -61.74 63.67 -8.74
N ASP A 243 -60.59 64.36 -8.75
CA ASP A 243 -59.30 63.71 -8.53
C ASP A 243 -59.20 63.27 -7.07
N TYR A 244 -59.02 61.98 -6.85
CA TYR A 244 -58.84 61.42 -5.52
C TYR A 244 -57.36 61.11 -5.30
N ASN A 245 -56.76 61.72 -4.28
CA ASN A 245 -55.42 61.35 -3.85
C ASN A 245 -55.48 60.14 -2.91
N ALA A 246 -54.65 59.13 -3.19
CA ALA A 246 -54.41 58.01 -2.29
C ALA A 246 -52.98 58.14 -1.77
N SER A 247 -52.84 58.42 -0.48
CA SER A 247 -51.53 58.44 0.19
C SER A 247 -51.28 57.09 0.85
N VAL A 248 -50.13 56.48 0.57
CA VAL A 248 -49.61 55.31 1.28
C VAL A 248 -48.51 55.80 2.22
N PRO A 249 -48.76 55.95 3.52
CA PRO A 249 -47.75 56.43 4.45
C PRO A 249 -46.53 55.49 4.49
N GLY A 250 -45.33 56.06 4.37
CA GLY A 250 -44.06 55.32 4.54
C GLY A 250 -43.36 54.84 3.26
N VAL A 251 -43.94 55.06 2.07
CA VAL A 251 -43.30 54.73 0.77
C VAL A 251 -42.09 55.63 0.52
N GLN A 252 -40.93 55.02 0.24
CA GLN A 252 -39.67 55.70 -0.11
C GLN A 252 -39.42 55.69 -1.63
N ALA A 253 -38.46 56.50 -2.10
CA ALA A 253 -38.08 56.50 -3.52
C ALA A 253 -37.50 55.14 -3.92
N GLY A 254 -38.15 54.47 -4.88
CA GLY A 254 -37.77 53.13 -5.35
C GLY A 254 -38.74 52.02 -4.91
N ASP A 255 -39.63 52.29 -3.96
CA ASP A 255 -40.69 51.36 -3.59
C ASP A 255 -41.74 51.24 -4.71
N ILE A 256 -42.31 50.04 -4.87
CA ILE A 256 -43.41 49.77 -5.82
C ILE A 256 -44.68 49.51 -5.00
N PRO A 257 -45.60 50.51 -4.86
CA PRO A 257 -46.86 50.29 -4.18
C PRO A 257 -47.78 49.39 -5.02
N PHE A 258 -48.40 48.39 -4.40
CA PHE A 258 -49.40 47.54 -5.04
C PHE A 258 -50.80 47.91 -4.54
N PHE A 259 -51.70 48.26 -5.45
CA PHE A 259 -53.11 48.54 -5.16
C PHE A 259 -53.98 47.47 -5.79
N ALA A 260 -54.88 46.86 -5.01
CA ALA A 260 -55.90 45.96 -5.54
C ALA A 260 -57.28 46.58 -5.27
N ILE A 261 -58.04 46.84 -6.33
CA ILE A 261 -59.43 47.27 -6.22
C ILE A 261 -60.29 46.01 -6.06
N GLN A 262 -60.82 45.77 -4.87
CA GLN A 262 -61.69 44.62 -4.63
C GLN A 262 -63.14 45.02 -4.97
N ALA A 263 -63.60 44.64 -6.16
CA ALA A 263 -64.92 45.02 -6.66
C ALA A 263 -66.05 44.36 -5.84
N GLY A 264 -66.66 45.12 -4.94
CA GLY A 264 -67.95 44.80 -4.33
C GLY A 264 -69.15 45.43 -5.05
N ALA A 265 -68.92 46.26 -6.08
CA ALA A 265 -69.96 46.93 -6.84
C ALA A 265 -69.59 46.99 -8.34
N THR A 266 -70.52 46.61 -9.20
CA THR A 266 -70.44 46.76 -10.66
C THR A 266 -70.20 48.22 -11.03
N MET A 267 -69.06 48.53 -11.65
CA MET A 267 -68.81 49.86 -12.21
C MET A 267 -69.57 50.00 -13.54
N PRO A 268 -70.35 51.09 -13.76
CA PRO A 268 -70.93 51.39 -15.05
C PRO A 268 -69.87 51.54 -16.14
N GLN A 269 -70.21 51.15 -17.38
CA GLN A 269 -69.36 51.35 -18.57
C GLN A 269 -68.92 52.83 -18.68
N GLY A 270 -67.60 53.09 -18.68
CA GLY A 270 -67.03 54.42 -18.90
C GLY A 270 -66.26 55.06 -17.74
N MET A 271 -66.20 54.46 -16.55
CA MET A 271 -65.54 55.07 -15.38
C MET A 271 -64.02 54.82 -15.26
N ILE A 272 -63.42 54.03 -16.15
CA ILE A 272 -61.95 53.90 -16.25
C ILE A 272 -61.54 54.38 -17.64
N SER A 273 -60.94 55.57 -17.71
CA SER A 273 -60.16 56.00 -18.86
C SER A 273 -58.69 55.97 -18.44
N SER A 274 -57.95 54.99 -18.92
CA SER A 274 -56.48 55.02 -18.87
C SER A 274 -56.00 56.02 -19.92
N ARG A 275 -55.29 57.06 -19.50
CA ARG A 275 -54.37 57.78 -20.39
C ARG A 275 -53.03 57.06 -20.42
#